data_AF-A0A2N2PM19-F1
#
_entry.id   AF-A0A2N2PM19-F1
#
_cell.length_a   1.000
_cell.length_b   1.000
_cell.length_c   1.000
_cell.angle_alpha   90.00
_cell.angle_beta   90.00
_cell.angle_gamma   90.00
#
_symmetry.space_group_name_H-M   'P 1'
#
loop_
_entity.id
_entity.type
_entity.pdbx_description
1 polymer ?
#
loop_
_entity_poly.entity_id
_entity_poly.type
_entity_poly.pdbx_seq_one_letter_code
_entity_poly.pdbx_strand_id
1 'polypeptide(L)'
;MMKAHQLVTKSTVCVLMMLAAGVVAQPSKSLQADLAGDSKLEKIEVRYSGKGESGDFYHIVVLDTEGNSIWSGPKVMDEKNPLVFGSWHHGASLPQAIGDIDGDGMAELIAPAPQSDVSPTTFRIISWTPNGFVPVKTATYLAVDDNLDRFSNTKSEKYEGRWISAFESVEAGGKAKVDITEYRGGSEVKTGRAVVTFDKEGAMVSSWIKQLDGDFKVPTVSEKTSEPSETVEENYGGDDGPLAVYVCQIGMEDLKNSQGGQLIEMQAVLAQDRANYHRFKLRHREDRPDEQYFKSPDNRLLFARVPIKATAKAQQIFTSGSAILHVTVYSDRVEVKLSSE
;
A
#
# COMPACT_ATOMS: atom_id res chain seq x y z
N MET A 1 20.00 85.86 -22.46
CA MET A 1 20.97 84.73 -22.47
C MET A 1 20.74 83.89 -21.22
N MET A 2 19.87 82.87 -21.30
CA MET A 2 19.61 81.94 -20.19
C MET A 2 20.29 80.59 -20.50
N LYS A 3 21.14 80.12 -19.59
CA LYS A 3 21.73 78.78 -19.62
C LYS A 3 20.78 77.82 -18.92
N ALA A 4 20.38 76.74 -19.61
CA ALA A 4 19.68 75.61 -19.02
C ALA A 4 20.69 74.64 -18.38
N HIS A 5 20.46 74.26 -17.12
CA HIS A 5 21.16 73.15 -16.46
C HIS A 5 20.32 71.89 -16.59
N GLN A 6 20.90 70.85 -17.21
CA GLN A 6 20.38 69.48 -17.21
C GLN A 6 20.77 68.80 -15.90
N LEU A 7 19.77 68.34 -15.14
CA LEU A 7 19.94 67.37 -14.06
C LEU A 7 19.88 65.96 -14.67
N VAL A 8 20.94 65.16 -14.52
CA VAL A 8 20.95 63.74 -14.88
C VAL A 8 20.68 62.94 -13.61
N THR A 9 19.49 62.34 -13.51
CA THR A 9 19.14 61.36 -12.48
C THR A 9 19.67 59.98 -12.88
N LYS A 10 20.60 59.43 -12.09
CA LYS A 10 21.06 58.04 -12.20
C LYS A 10 20.05 57.12 -11.53
N SER A 11 19.34 56.32 -12.31
CA SER A 11 18.51 55.22 -11.80
C SER A 11 19.38 54.01 -11.48
N THR A 12 19.48 53.67 -10.20
CA THR A 12 20.09 52.43 -9.72
C THR A 12 19.11 51.28 -9.95
N VAL A 13 19.43 50.37 -10.87
CA VAL A 13 18.69 49.12 -11.08
C VAL A 13 19.21 48.09 -10.07
N CYS A 14 18.46 47.84 -9.00
CA CYS A 14 18.68 46.69 -8.13
C CYS A 14 18.08 45.44 -8.79
N VAL A 15 18.93 44.58 -9.36
CA VAL A 15 18.54 43.23 -9.79
C VAL A 15 18.48 42.34 -8.55
N LEU A 16 17.26 42.13 -8.04
CA LEU A 16 17.00 41.18 -6.97
C LEU A 16 16.87 39.77 -7.60
N MET A 17 17.96 38.99 -7.61
CA MET A 17 17.88 37.57 -7.93
C MET A 17 17.20 36.83 -6.79
N MET A 18 15.91 36.53 -6.92
CA MET A 18 15.22 35.58 -6.05
C MET A 18 15.68 34.16 -6.42
N LEU A 19 16.47 33.54 -5.54
CA LEU A 19 16.70 32.10 -5.55
C LEU A 19 15.38 31.41 -5.12
N ALA A 20 14.57 31.00 -6.09
CA ALA A 20 13.47 30.08 -5.84
C ALA A 20 14.09 28.71 -5.50
N ALA A 21 14.15 28.38 -4.22
CA ALA A 21 14.43 27.01 -3.78
C ALA A 21 13.29 26.13 -4.31
N GLY A 22 13.58 25.39 -5.39
CA GLY A 22 12.65 24.42 -5.95
C GLY A 22 12.44 23.28 -4.95
N VAL A 23 11.41 23.40 -4.13
CA VAL A 23 10.85 22.24 -3.43
C VAL A 23 10.26 21.36 -4.53
N VAL A 24 10.93 20.25 -4.82
CA VAL A 24 10.38 19.21 -5.68
C VAL A 24 9.12 18.70 -4.99
N ALA A 25 7.97 19.17 -5.43
CA ALA A 25 6.69 18.69 -4.95
C ALA A 25 6.62 17.19 -5.23
N GLN A 26 6.59 16.38 -4.18
CA GLN A 26 6.30 14.96 -4.35
C GLN A 26 4.92 14.84 -5.02
N PRO A 27 4.75 14.00 -6.05
CA PRO A 27 3.46 13.80 -6.67
C PRO A 27 2.49 13.26 -5.62
N SER A 28 1.58 14.11 -5.15
CA SER A 28 0.51 13.69 -4.25
C SER A 28 -0.48 12.86 -5.05
N LYS A 29 -0.83 11.69 -4.53
CA LYS A 29 -1.95 10.91 -5.08
C LYS A 29 -3.21 11.77 -4.94
N SER A 30 -3.85 12.10 -6.06
CA SER A 30 -5.12 12.82 -6.09
C SER A 30 -6.22 11.93 -6.64
N LEU A 31 -7.39 12.00 -6.04
CA LEU A 31 -8.60 11.36 -6.53
C LEU A 31 -9.56 12.42 -7.08
N GLN A 32 -10.51 12.02 -7.93
CA GLN A 32 -11.56 12.89 -8.44
C GLN A 32 -12.89 12.13 -8.45
N ALA A 33 -13.97 12.79 -8.03
CA ALA A 33 -15.33 12.29 -8.11
C ALA A 33 -16.31 13.47 -8.06
N ASP A 34 -17.53 13.22 -8.53
CA ASP A 34 -18.67 14.09 -8.25
C ASP A 34 -19.14 13.78 -6.83
N LEU A 35 -18.78 14.65 -5.89
CA LEU A 35 -19.04 14.44 -4.47
C LEU A 35 -20.49 14.72 -4.10
N ALA A 36 -21.15 15.64 -4.81
CA ALA A 36 -22.46 16.17 -4.46
C ALA A 36 -23.58 15.77 -5.45
N GLY A 37 -23.27 14.99 -6.47
CA GLY A 37 -24.20 14.58 -7.52
C GLY A 37 -24.57 15.72 -8.48
N ASP A 38 -23.73 16.75 -8.60
CA ASP A 38 -24.00 17.95 -9.43
C ASP A 38 -23.30 17.90 -10.81
N SER A 39 -22.72 16.74 -11.15
CA SER A 39 -21.96 16.46 -12.37
C SER A 39 -20.67 17.26 -12.52
N LYS A 40 -20.18 17.91 -11.47
CA LYS A 40 -18.82 18.48 -11.43
C LYS A 40 -17.91 17.54 -10.66
N LEU A 41 -16.66 17.45 -11.08
CA LEU A 41 -15.67 16.61 -10.41
C LEU A 41 -14.85 17.46 -9.46
N GLU A 42 -15.00 17.23 -8.16
CA GLU A 42 -14.08 17.76 -7.16
C GLU A 42 -12.79 16.95 -7.12
N LYS A 43 -11.69 17.62 -6.77
CA LYS A 43 -10.39 16.98 -6.59
C LYS A 43 -10.11 16.77 -5.11
N ILE A 44 -9.70 15.57 -4.75
CA ILE A 44 -9.32 15.19 -3.39
C ILE A 44 -7.82 15.00 -3.37
N GLU A 45 -7.13 15.86 -2.62
CA GLU A 45 -5.67 15.81 -2.47
C GLU A 45 -5.30 15.27 -1.10
N VAL A 46 -4.38 14.31 -1.07
CA VAL A 46 -3.71 13.88 0.17
C VAL A 46 -2.55 14.84 0.43
N ARG A 47 -2.57 15.51 1.59
CA ARG A 47 -1.55 16.48 2.01
C ARG A 47 -0.87 16.06 3.30
N TYR A 48 0.44 16.28 3.36
CA TYR A 48 1.25 15.97 4.53
C TYR A 48 0.86 16.85 5.74
N SER A 49 0.61 16.19 6.87
CA SER A 49 0.27 16.82 8.15
C SER A 49 1.50 16.96 9.05
N GLY A 50 2.38 15.96 9.06
CA GLY A 50 3.55 15.89 9.95
C GLY A 50 4.09 14.47 10.06
N LYS A 51 5.16 14.29 10.84
CA LYS A 51 5.76 12.99 11.16
C LYS A 51 5.71 12.78 12.66
N GLY A 52 5.05 11.72 13.08
CA GLY A 52 5.01 11.28 14.48
C GLY A 52 5.94 10.09 14.72
N GLU A 53 5.90 9.53 15.93
CA GLU A 53 6.71 8.35 16.28
C GLU A 53 6.37 7.14 15.40
N SER A 54 5.09 6.98 15.04
CA SER A 54 4.64 5.83 14.26
C SER A 54 4.87 5.95 12.75
N GLY A 55 5.21 7.13 12.22
CA GLY A 55 5.36 7.36 10.78
C GLY A 55 4.82 8.71 10.30
N ASP A 56 4.53 8.79 9.01
CA ASP A 56 4.07 10.01 8.34
C ASP A 56 2.55 10.11 8.39
N PHE A 57 2.05 11.31 8.70
CA PHE A 57 0.63 11.63 8.83
C PHE A 57 0.20 12.55 7.69
N TYR A 58 -1.02 12.34 7.22
CA TYR A 58 -1.65 13.06 6.12
C TYR A 58 -3.11 13.39 6.46
N HIS A 59 -3.60 14.45 5.85
CA HIS A 59 -5.01 14.82 5.81
C HIS A 59 -5.43 14.97 4.35
N ILE A 60 -6.73 14.96 4.11
CA ILE A 60 -7.27 15.22 2.78
C ILE A 60 -7.78 16.66 2.68
N VAL A 61 -7.64 17.24 1.49
CA VAL A 61 -8.23 18.53 1.12
C VAL A 61 -9.07 18.33 -0.12
N VAL A 62 -10.29 18.87 -0.11
CA VAL A 62 -11.20 18.84 -1.25
C VAL A 62 -11.16 20.20 -1.93
N LEU A 63 -10.90 20.16 -3.23
CA LEU A 63 -10.83 21.31 -4.10
C LEU A 63 -12.01 21.27 -5.09
N ASP A 64 -12.60 22.43 -5.34
CA ASP A 64 -13.56 22.60 -6.44
C ASP A 64 -12.86 22.54 -7.81
N THR A 65 -13.64 22.71 -8.88
CA THR A 65 -13.14 22.69 -10.27
C THR A 65 -12.20 23.85 -10.60
N GLU A 66 -12.19 24.92 -9.80
CA GLU A 66 -11.29 26.07 -9.94
C GLU A 66 -10.00 25.89 -9.11
N GLY A 67 -9.93 24.85 -8.29
CA GLY A 67 -8.81 24.56 -7.39
C GLY A 67 -8.91 25.23 -6.02
N ASN A 68 -10.04 25.86 -5.68
CA ASN A 68 -10.25 26.44 -4.35
C ASN A 68 -10.56 25.34 -3.34
N SER A 69 -9.97 25.45 -2.15
CA SER A 69 -10.27 24.53 -1.04
C SER A 69 -11.68 24.76 -0.51
N ILE A 70 -12.57 23.79 -0.70
CA ILE A 70 -13.94 23.82 -0.17
C ILE A 70 -14.07 23.08 1.16
N TRP A 71 -13.15 22.16 1.46
CA TRP A 71 -13.09 21.48 2.75
C TRP A 71 -11.68 20.94 3.03
N SER A 72 -11.30 20.86 4.31
CA SER A 72 -10.06 20.25 4.75
C SER A 72 -10.35 19.32 5.93
N GLY A 73 -9.78 18.12 5.87
CA GLY A 73 -9.74 17.22 7.01
C GLY A 73 -8.87 17.76 8.14
N PRO A 74 -8.93 17.12 9.33
CA PRO A 74 -8.18 17.55 10.49
C PRO A 74 -6.68 17.37 10.27
N LYS A 75 -5.92 18.47 10.37
CA LYS A 75 -4.45 18.46 10.32
C LYS A 75 -3.88 18.12 11.70
N VAL A 76 -4.08 16.88 12.14
CA VAL A 76 -3.62 16.36 13.44
C VAL A 76 -2.82 15.08 13.23
N MET A 77 -1.97 14.73 14.20
CA MET A 77 -1.18 13.49 14.21
C MET A 77 -1.80 12.49 15.19
N ASP A 78 -3.07 12.13 14.95
CA ASP A 78 -3.84 11.19 15.77
C ASP A 78 -4.34 10.03 14.92
N GLU A 79 -3.75 8.85 15.10
CA GLU A 79 -4.10 7.61 14.37
C GLU A 79 -5.53 7.15 14.64
N LYS A 80 -6.11 7.52 15.78
CA LYS A 80 -7.49 7.17 16.14
C LYS A 80 -8.50 8.03 15.40
N ASN A 81 -8.07 9.13 14.79
CA ASN A 81 -8.96 9.97 14.03
C ASN A 81 -9.28 9.33 12.66
N PRO A 82 -10.55 9.01 12.38
CA PRO A 82 -10.93 8.31 11.15
C PRO A 82 -10.70 9.12 9.87
N LEU A 83 -10.49 10.43 9.98
CA LEU A 83 -10.18 11.34 8.86
C LEU A 83 -8.69 11.67 8.76
N VAL A 84 -7.85 10.99 9.55
CA VAL A 84 -6.39 11.06 9.43
C VAL A 84 -5.90 9.83 8.69
N PHE A 85 -4.92 10.05 7.81
CA PHE A 85 -4.33 9.02 6.97
C PHE A 85 -2.83 8.96 7.25
N GLY A 86 -2.21 7.81 7.00
CA GLY A 86 -0.81 7.66 7.32
C GLY A 86 -0.09 6.62 6.49
N SER A 87 1.23 6.75 6.51
CA SER A 87 2.15 5.67 6.22
C SER A 87 2.88 5.37 7.53
N TRP A 88 2.32 4.44 8.28
CA TRP A 88 2.81 4.07 9.60
C TRP A 88 3.55 2.74 9.53
N HIS A 89 4.32 2.48 10.58
CA HIS A 89 5.10 1.28 10.74
C HIS A 89 4.27 -0.02 10.82
N HIS A 90 2.99 0.10 11.20
CA HIS A 90 2.03 -0.98 11.21
C HIS A 90 1.03 -0.90 10.03
N GLY A 91 1.37 -0.13 9.00
CA GLY A 91 0.63 -0.12 7.73
C GLY A 91 0.32 1.27 7.18
N ALA A 92 -0.02 1.30 5.89
CA ALA A 92 -0.48 2.49 5.20
C ALA A 92 -2.00 2.52 5.10
N SER A 93 -2.56 3.70 5.29
CA SER A 93 -4.01 3.91 5.32
C SER A 93 -4.48 4.92 4.27
N LEU A 94 -3.67 5.21 3.24
CA LEU A 94 -3.95 6.25 2.25
C LEU A 94 -5.19 5.93 1.40
N PRO A 95 -5.99 6.94 1.00
CA PRO A 95 -7.17 6.72 0.16
C PRO A 95 -6.85 5.96 -1.14
N GLN A 96 -7.71 5.00 -1.46
CA GLN A 96 -7.56 4.11 -2.60
C GLN A 96 -8.47 4.51 -3.75
N ALA A 97 -9.77 4.69 -3.46
CA ALA A 97 -10.79 5.02 -4.45
C ALA A 97 -11.83 5.97 -3.85
N ILE A 98 -12.60 6.59 -4.74
CA ILE A 98 -13.73 7.44 -4.36
C ILE A 98 -14.85 7.33 -5.40
N GLY A 99 -16.09 7.32 -4.95
CA GLY A 99 -17.31 7.36 -5.77
C GLY A 99 -18.51 6.86 -4.97
N ASP A 100 -19.70 7.07 -5.52
CA ASP A 100 -20.97 6.61 -4.93
C ASP A 100 -21.08 5.08 -5.07
N ILE A 101 -20.83 4.36 -3.97
CA ILE A 101 -20.86 2.89 -3.98
C ILE A 101 -22.22 2.31 -3.61
N ASP A 102 -23.07 3.04 -2.87
CA ASP A 102 -24.35 2.52 -2.39
C ASP A 102 -25.57 3.11 -3.13
N GLY A 103 -25.33 4.02 -4.08
CA GLY A 103 -26.32 4.58 -4.99
C GLY A 103 -27.18 5.67 -4.35
N ASP A 104 -26.73 6.28 -3.25
CA ASP A 104 -27.48 7.32 -2.55
C ASP A 104 -27.24 8.74 -3.13
N GLY A 105 -26.34 8.86 -4.10
CA GLY A 105 -25.97 10.10 -4.78
C GLY A 105 -24.85 10.88 -4.10
N MET A 106 -24.32 10.40 -2.97
CA MET A 106 -23.13 10.95 -2.32
C MET A 106 -21.93 10.04 -2.57
N ALA A 107 -20.73 10.62 -2.64
CA ALA A 107 -19.53 9.83 -2.87
C ALA A 107 -18.91 9.32 -1.57
N GLU A 108 -18.46 8.06 -1.57
CA GLU A 108 -17.67 7.47 -0.49
C GLU A 108 -16.19 7.45 -0.85
N LEU A 109 -15.37 7.96 0.06
CA LEU A 109 -13.94 7.73 0.07
C LEU A 109 -13.63 6.39 0.75
N ILE A 110 -12.87 5.56 0.04
CA ILE A 110 -12.46 4.23 0.50
C ILE A 110 -10.97 4.26 0.79
N ALA A 111 -10.61 3.92 2.03
CA ALA A 111 -9.22 3.83 2.46
C ALA A 111 -9.00 2.57 3.30
N PRO A 112 -7.89 1.83 3.15
CA PRO A 112 -7.58 0.74 4.05
C PRO A 112 -7.39 1.28 5.47
N ALA A 113 -7.79 0.49 6.46
CA ALA A 113 -7.27 0.64 7.80
C ALA A 113 -5.77 0.30 7.80
N PRO A 114 -4.96 0.90 8.69
CA PRO A 114 -3.58 0.48 8.90
C PRO A 114 -3.52 -1.02 9.13
N GLN A 115 -2.76 -1.70 8.28
CA GLN A 115 -2.56 -3.11 8.44
C GLN A 115 -1.17 -3.48 7.98
N SER A 116 -0.47 -4.23 8.81
CA SER A 116 0.94 -4.55 8.69
C SER A 116 1.15 -5.96 8.07
N ASP A 117 0.16 -6.83 8.21
CA ASP A 117 0.17 -8.24 7.81
C ASP A 117 -0.57 -8.51 6.46
N VAL A 118 -0.87 -9.78 6.24
CA VAL A 118 -1.49 -10.37 5.04
C VAL A 118 -2.92 -10.88 5.31
N SER A 119 -3.51 -10.51 6.45
CA SER A 119 -4.92 -10.79 6.77
C SER A 119 -5.88 -10.06 5.82
N PRO A 120 -7.17 -10.44 5.82
CA PRO A 120 -8.18 -9.72 5.06
C PRO A 120 -8.18 -8.21 5.33
N THR A 121 -8.16 -7.42 4.26
CA THR A 121 -8.05 -5.97 4.37
C THR A 121 -9.35 -5.36 4.90
N THR A 122 -9.25 -4.68 6.04
CA THR A 122 -10.32 -3.82 6.54
C THR A 122 -10.24 -2.45 5.87
N PHE A 123 -11.37 -1.94 5.41
CA PHE A 123 -11.50 -0.61 4.81
C PHE A 123 -12.31 0.31 5.72
N ARG A 124 -11.88 1.57 5.79
CA ARG A 124 -12.64 2.71 6.30
C ARG A 124 -13.44 3.28 5.13
N ILE A 125 -14.75 3.39 5.31
CA ILE A 125 -15.68 4.00 4.36
C ILE A 125 -16.14 5.32 4.98
N ILE A 126 -15.92 6.41 4.24
CA ILE A 126 -16.12 7.78 4.70
C ILE A 126 -16.95 8.49 3.62
N SER A 127 -18.15 8.95 3.93
CA SER A 127 -19.07 9.54 2.94
C SER A 127 -18.98 11.06 2.96
N TRP A 128 -19.16 11.66 1.80
CA TRP A 128 -19.24 13.10 1.65
C TRP A 128 -20.59 13.64 2.12
N THR A 129 -20.56 14.82 2.74
CA THR A 129 -21.78 15.56 3.12
C THR A 129 -21.57 17.04 2.79
N PRO A 130 -22.62 17.88 2.84
CA PRO A 130 -22.46 19.32 2.67
C PRO A 130 -21.47 19.98 3.67
N ASN A 131 -21.21 19.33 4.81
CA ASN A 131 -20.25 19.81 5.82
C ASN A 131 -18.87 19.12 5.72
N GLY A 132 -18.68 18.28 4.71
CA GLY A 132 -17.47 17.50 4.46
C GLY A 132 -17.59 16.02 4.81
N PHE A 133 -16.45 15.34 4.83
CA PHE A 133 -16.38 13.90 5.02
C PHE A 133 -16.75 13.46 6.44
N VAL A 134 -17.60 12.44 6.55
CA VAL A 134 -18.00 11.80 7.80
C VAL A 134 -17.72 10.29 7.76
N PRO A 135 -17.18 9.69 8.83
CA PRO A 135 -16.99 8.24 8.89
C PRO A 135 -18.34 7.52 8.89
N VAL A 136 -18.48 6.52 8.01
CA VAL A 136 -19.70 5.71 7.93
C VAL A 136 -19.51 4.37 8.63
N LYS A 137 -18.51 3.60 8.19
CA LYS A 137 -18.26 2.25 8.71
C LYS A 137 -16.83 1.80 8.45
N THR A 138 -16.44 0.75 9.16
CA THR A 138 -15.33 -0.11 8.77
C THR A 138 -15.87 -1.44 8.26
N ALA A 139 -15.27 -1.97 7.20
CA ALA A 139 -15.75 -3.17 6.54
C ALA A 139 -14.58 -4.02 6.04
N THR A 140 -14.65 -5.33 6.30
CA THR A 140 -13.84 -6.34 5.62
C THR A 140 -14.77 -7.10 4.68
N TYR A 141 -14.43 -7.14 3.40
CA TYR A 141 -15.25 -7.80 2.39
C TYR A 141 -14.74 -9.22 2.15
N LEU A 142 -15.30 -10.19 2.89
CA LEU A 142 -14.92 -11.60 2.84
C LEU A 142 -15.98 -12.42 2.11
N ALA A 143 -15.53 -13.33 1.26
CA ALA A 143 -16.36 -14.22 0.47
C ALA A 143 -17.25 -15.08 1.38
N VAL A 144 -18.49 -15.31 0.96
CA VAL A 144 -19.43 -16.19 1.65
C VAL A 144 -19.16 -17.63 1.19
N ASP A 145 -19.13 -18.59 2.12
CA ASP A 145 -18.69 -19.97 1.86
C ASP A 145 -19.48 -20.67 0.72
N ASP A 146 -20.75 -20.33 0.54
CA ASP A 146 -21.64 -20.89 -0.50
C ASP A 146 -21.65 -20.07 -1.81
N ASN A 147 -21.03 -18.89 -1.83
CA ASN A 147 -20.91 -18.05 -3.00
C ASN A 147 -19.60 -17.24 -2.97
N LEU A 148 -18.55 -17.79 -3.58
CA LEU A 148 -17.21 -17.20 -3.59
C LEU A 148 -17.08 -15.91 -4.44
N ASP A 149 -18.14 -15.51 -5.14
CA ASP A 149 -18.23 -14.25 -5.87
C ASP A 149 -19.07 -13.22 -5.10
N ARG A 150 -19.58 -13.57 -3.92
CA ARG A 150 -20.25 -12.65 -2.98
C ARG A 150 -19.36 -12.39 -1.78
N PHE A 151 -19.10 -11.13 -1.49
CA PHE A 151 -18.32 -10.68 -0.34
C PHE A 151 -19.24 -9.99 0.68
N SER A 152 -19.41 -10.62 1.83
CA SER A 152 -20.16 -10.02 2.93
C SER A 152 -19.33 -8.98 3.68
N ASN A 153 -20.00 -7.94 4.17
CA ASN A 153 -19.41 -7.01 5.11
C ASN A 153 -19.33 -7.67 6.50
N THR A 154 -18.12 -8.08 6.90
CA THR A 154 -17.90 -8.77 8.18
C THR A 154 -16.74 -8.14 8.96
N LYS A 155 -16.61 -8.51 10.23
CA LYS A 155 -15.49 -8.17 11.12
C LYS A 155 -14.64 -9.38 11.47
N SER A 156 -14.62 -10.39 10.60
CA SER A 156 -13.91 -11.64 10.88
C SER A 156 -12.39 -11.44 10.88
N GLU A 157 -11.72 -12.01 11.88
CA GLU A 157 -10.27 -12.12 11.97
C GLU A 157 -9.75 -13.41 11.29
N LYS A 158 -10.59 -14.12 10.54
CA LYS A 158 -10.15 -15.31 9.79
C LYS A 158 -9.08 -14.90 8.78
N TYR A 159 -7.90 -15.50 8.91
CA TYR A 159 -6.81 -15.30 7.96
C TYR A 159 -7.07 -16.05 6.65
N GLU A 160 -7.85 -17.12 6.68
CA GLU A 160 -8.21 -17.95 5.53
C GLU A 160 -9.56 -17.52 4.93
N GLY A 161 -9.62 -17.51 3.60
CA GLY A 161 -10.79 -17.18 2.80
C GLY A 161 -10.41 -16.44 1.52
N ARG A 162 -11.42 -15.88 0.86
CA ARG A 162 -11.25 -14.96 -0.27
C ARG A 162 -11.77 -13.59 0.13
N TRP A 163 -11.06 -12.52 -0.17
CA TRP A 163 -11.46 -11.16 0.20
C TRP A 163 -11.08 -10.13 -0.87
N ILE A 164 -11.74 -8.97 -0.82
CA ILE A 164 -11.29 -7.78 -1.55
C ILE A 164 -10.08 -7.21 -0.82
N SER A 165 -8.91 -7.18 -1.47
CA SER A 165 -7.64 -6.76 -0.87
C SER A 165 -7.24 -5.32 -1.23
N ALA A 166 -7.78 -4.77 -2.31
CA ALA A 166 -7.61 -3.36 -2.66
C ALA A 166 -8.73 -2.84 -3.56
N PHE A 167 -8.96 -1.53 -3.51
CA PHE A 167 -9.79 -0.80 -4.46
C PHE A 167 -8.90 -0.05 -5.46
N GLU A 168 -9.17 -0.23 -6.74
CA GLU A 168 -8.50 0.50 -7.83
C GLU A 168 -9.28 1.77 -8.19
N SER A 169 -10.61 1.63 -8.37
CA SER A 169 -11.50 2.75 -8.71
C SER A 169 -12.95 2.43 -8.36
N VAL A 170 -13.75 3.47 -8.18
CA VAL A 170 -15.23 3.39 -8.23
C VAL A 170 -15.68 4.11 -9.51
N GLU A 171 -16.55 3.45 -10.26
CA GLU A 171 -17.11 3.91 -11.53
C GLU A 171 -18.58 4.31 -11.32
N ALA A 172 -19.13 5.03 -12.29
CA ALA A 172 -20.54 5.42 -12.28
C ALA A 172 -21.47 4.20 -12.10
N GLY A 173 -22.51 4.36 -11.29
CA GLY A 173 -23.49 3.31 -10.99
C GLY A 173 -23.02 2.28 -9.96
N GLY A 174 -22.15 2.66 -9.01
CA GLY A 174 -21.80 1.82 -7.86
C GLY A 174 -20.90 0.62 -8.18
N LYS A 175 -20.28 0.61 -9.35
CA LYS A 175 -19.32 -0.44 -9.75
C LYS A 175 -17.93 -0.09 -9.26
N ALA A 176 -17.20 -1.04 -8.69
CA ALA A 176 -15.81 -0.83 -8.31
C ALA A 176 -14.88 -1.85 -8.95
N LYS A 177 -13.71 -1.41 -9.40
CA LYS A 177 -12.60 -2.30 -9.75
C LYS A 177 -11.82 -2.61 -8.49
N VAL A 178 -11.65 -3.89 -8.23
CA VAL A 178 -11.03 -4.39 -6.99
C VAL A 178 -10.03 -5.50 -7.28
N ASP A 179 -8.96 -5.52 -6.51
CA ASP A 179 -8.09 -6.69 -6.40
C ASP A 179 -8.69 -7.65 -5.36
N ILE A 180 -8.67 -8.95 -5.66
CA ILE A 180 -9.20 -10.02 -4.83
C ILE A 180 -8.05 -10.98 -4.50
N THR A 181 -7.95 -11.37 -3.23
CA THR A 181 -6.99 -12.36 -2.74
C THR A 181 -7.74 -13.56 -2.18
N GLU A 182 -7.30 -14.77 -2.48
CA GLU A 182 -7.74 -16.00 -1.83
C GLU A 182 -6.56 -16.70 -1.16
N TYR A 183 -6.73 -17.06 0.11
CA TYR A 183 -5.77 -17.84 0.89
C TYR A 183 -6.51 -18.94 1.64
N ARG A 184 -6.08 -20.20 1.50
CA ARG A 184 -6.74 -21.37 2.12
C ARG A 184 -5.86 -22.08 3.16
N GLY A 185 -4.89 -21.36 3.73
CA GLY A 185 -3.81 -21.99 4.49
C GLY A 185 -2.75 -22.61 3.56
N GLY A 186 -1.59 -22.98 4.10
CA GLY A 186 -0.50 -23.55 3.29
C GLY A 186 0.02 -22.59 2.22
N SER A 187 0.68 -23.07 1.16
CA SER A 187 1.42 -22.26 0.15
C SER A 187 0.60 -21.62 -0.97
N GLU A 188 -0.71 -21.86 -1.03
CA GLU A 188 -1.53 -21.35 -2.11
C GLU A 188 -2.10 -19.97 -1.75
N VAL A 189 -1.65 -18.93 -2.47
CA VAL A 189 -2.40 -17.68 -2.59
C VAL A 189 -2.78 -17.52 -4.04
N LYS A 190 -4.00 -17.05 -4.27
CA LYS A 190 -4.47 -16.68 -5.60
C LYS A 190 -4.81 -15.21 -5.57
N THR A 191 -4.43 -14.51 -6.64
CA THR A 191 -4.79 -13.10 -6.81
C THR A 191 -5.53 -12.91 -8.13
N GLY A 192 -6.57 -12.10 -8.07
CA GLY A 192 -7.45 -11.81 -9.19
C GLY A 192 -7.87 -10.36 -9.16
N ARG A 193 -8.55 -9.96 -10.22
CA ARG A 193 -9.12 -8.62 -10.35
C ARG A 193 -10.53 -8.72 -10.89
N ALA A 194 -11.45 -7.98 -10.31
CA ALA A 194 -12.85 -8.01 -10.71
C ALA A 194 -13.46 -6.61 -10.71
N VAL A 195 -14.57 -6.50 -11.42
CA VAL A 195 -15.56 -5.45 -11.22
C VAL A 195 -16.62 -6.00 -10.27
N VAL A 196 -16.85 -5.31 -9.16
CA VAL A 196 -17.91 -5.64 -8.20
C VAL A 196 -19.01 -4.59 -8.20
N THR A 197 -20.22 -4.97 -7.84
CA THR A 197 -21.33 -4.08 -7.51
C THR A 197 -21.65 -4.21 -6.03
N PHE A 198 -21.95 -3.10 -5.36
CA PHE A 198 -22.34 -3.12 -3.96
C PHE A 198 -23.86 -3.17 -3.79
N ASP A 199 -24.27 -3.80 -2.70
CA ASP A 199 -25.64 -3.81 -2.21
C ASP A 199 -25.66 -3.86 -0.68
N LYS A 200 -26.85 -4.00 -0.10
CA LYS A 200 -27.06 -4.03 1.35
C LYS A 200 -26.33 -5.19 2.07
N GLU A 201 -25.98 -6.28 1.39
CA GLU A 201 -25.32 -7.45 2.00
C GLU A 201 -23.80 -7.45 1.74
N GLY A 202 -23.30 -6.59 0.85
CA GLY A 202 -21.88 -6.35 0.65
C GLY A 202 -21.53 -6.05 -0.80
N ALA A 203 -20.61 -6.82 -1.38
CA ALA A 203 -20.18 -6.68 -2.77
C ALA A 203 -20.37 -7.99 -3.53
N MET A 204 -20.73 -7.93 -4.81
CA MET A 204 -20.85 -9.10 -5.68
C MET A 204 -20.03 -8.90 -6.95
N VAL A 205 -19.27 -9.92 -7.37
CA VAL A 205 -18.55 -9.90 -8.64
C VAL A 205 -19.55 -9.82 -9.78
N SER A 206 -19.46 -8.74 -10.56
CA SER A 206 -20.21 -8.57 -11.80
C SER A 206 -19.46 -9.10 -13.02
N SER A 207 -18.12 -9.01 -12.99
CA SER A 207 -17.25 -9.59 -14.02
C SER A 207 -15.83 -9.70 -13.51
N TRP A 208 -15.13 -10.76 -13.91
CA TRP A 208 -13.70 -10.90 -13.67
C TRP A 208 -12.90 -10.19 -14.77
N ILE A 209 -11.99 -9.32 -14.39
CA ILE A 209 -10.98 -8.72 -15.28
C ILE A 209 -9.82 -9.70 -15.43
N LYS A 210 -9.41 -10.30 -14.31
CA LYS A 210 -8.43 -11.39 -14.22
C LYS A 210 -8.95 -12.39 -13.21
N GLN A 211 -9.19 -13.64 -13.64
CA GLN A 211 -9.59 -14.72 -12.74
C GLN A 211 -8.56 -14.92 -11.63
N LEU A 212 -8.98 -15.55 -10.53
CA LEU A 212 -8.07 -16.00 -9.50
C LEU A 212 -7.17 -17.09 -10.06
N ASP A 213 -5.99 -16.68 -10.48
CA ASP A 213 -4.91 -17.61 -10.81
C ASP A 213 -3.93 -17.67 -9.65
N GLY A 214 -3.60 -18.90 -9.27
CA GLY A 214 -2.39 -19.23 -8.53
C GLY A 214 -1.48 -20.00 -9.48
N ASP A 215 -0.56 -19.28 -10.10
CA ASP A 215 0.75 -19.73 -10.58
C ASP A 215 1.37 -18.56 -11.37
N PHE A 216 2.37 -17.89 -10.77
CA PHE A 216 3.23 -16.96 -11.50
C PHE A 216 4.08 -17.79 -12.47
N LYS A 217 3.59 -18.03 -13.70
CA LYS A 217 4.45 -18.53 -14.77
C LYS A 217 5.45 -17.44 -15.12
N VAL A 218 6.73 -17.70 -14.82
CA VAL A 218 7.88 -17.00 -15.41
C VAL A 218 7.63 -16.88 -16.93
N PRO A 219 7.91 -15.73 -17.58
CA PRO A 219 7.54 -15.53 -18.97
C PRO A 219 8.14 -16.64 -19.85
N THR A 220 7.28 -17.49 -20.40
CA THR A 220 7.70 -18.41 -21.44
C THR A 220 7.78 -17.61 -22.74
N VAL A 221 9.01 -17.22 -23.11
CA VAL A 221 9.30 -16.65 -24.42
C VAL A 221 9.09 -17.76 -25.46
N SER A 222 8.10 -17.58 -26.33
CA SER A 222 7.89 -18.44 -27.50
C SER A 222 8.92 -18.14 -28.58
N GLU A 223 9.58 -19.19 -29.06
CA GLU A 223 10.58 -19.20 -30.13
C GLU A 223 10.14 -18.47 -31.40
N LYS A 224 11.07 -17.66 -31.95
CA LYS A 224 11.29 -17.62 -33.39
C LYS A 224 12.79 -17.43 -33.68
N THR A 225 13.29 -18.35 -34.49
CA THR A 225 14.67 -18.61 -34.92
C THR A 225 15.28 -17.46 -35.75
N SER A 226 16.53 -17.04 -35.44
CA SER A 226 17.73 -17.17 -36.30
C SER A 226 18.96 -16.33 -35.85
N GLU A 227 20.04 -17.03 -35.46
CA GLU A 227 21.49 -16.74 -35.66
C GLU A 227 22.25 -15.61 -34.89
N PRO A 228 23.58 -15.76 -34.67
CA PRO A 228 24.15 -15.78 -33.31
C PRO A 228 25.05 -14.58 -32.97
N SER A 229 25.08 -14.18 -31.69
CA SER A 229 26.26 -13.53 -31.10
C SER A 229 26.20 -13.48 -29.56
N GLU A 230 27.23 -14.07 -28.95
CA GLU A 230 27.84 -13.75 -27.64
C GLU A 230 27.04 -13.94 -26.34
N THR A 231 27.15 -15.18 -25.86
CA THR A 231 27.26 -15.63 -24.45
C THR A 231 27.05 -14.62 -23.32
N VAL A 232 25.91 -14.75 -22.64
CA VAL A 232 25.85 -14.69 -21.17
C VAL A 232 25.09 -15.95 -20.73
N GLU A 233 25.76 -16.82 -19.98
CA GLU A 233 25.21 -18.10 -19.51
C GLU A 233 24.05 -17.87 -18.52
N GLU A 234 22.80 -18.10 -18.95
CA GLU A 234 21.70 -18.41 -18.05
C GLU A 234 21.62 -19.94 -17.89
N ASN A 235 22.15 -20.42 -16.77
CA ASN A 235 22.11 -21.81 -16.38
C ASN A 235 20.85 -22.08 -15.54
N TYR A 236 19.70 -22.31 -16.20
CA TYR A 236 18.52 -22.92 -15.55
C TYR A 236 18.69 -24.44 -15.57
N GLY A 237 19.62 -24.94 -14.75
CA GLY A 237 19.75 -26.35 -14.41
C GLY A 237 18.99 -26.63 -13.12
N GLY A 238 18.19 -27.71 -13.08
CA GLY A 238 17.54 -28.14 -11.85
C GLY A 238 18.57 -28.47 -10.77
N ASP A 239 18.49 -27.76 -9.63
CA ASP A 239 19.15 -28.05 -8.36
C ASP A 239 18.52 -27.17 -7.26
N ASP A 240 18.46 -27.63 -6.01
CA ASP A 240 17.75 -27.04 -4.84
C ASP A 240 18.31 -25.67 -4.35
N GLY A 241 18.37 -24.66 -5.24
CA GLY A 241 18.87 -23.31 -4.94
C GLY A 241 17.90 -22.43 -4.14
N PRO A 242 18.39 -21.36 -3.48
CA PRO A 242 17.52 -20.43 -2.76
C PRO A 242 16.67 -19.60 -3.74
N LEU A 243 15.37 -19.49 -3.45
CA LEU A 243 14.40 -18.64 -4.16
C LEU A 243 14.68 -17.16 -3.96
N ALA A 244 15.18 -16.79 -2.78
CA ALA A 244 15.60 -15.44 -2.47
C ALA A 244 16.67 -15.45 -1.37
N VAL A 245 17.61 -14.50 -1.45
CA VAL A 245 18.58 -14.25 -0.40
C VAL A 245 18.57 -12.77 -0.10
N TYR A 246 18.45 -12.40 1.17
CA TYR A 246 18.46 -11.00 1.57
C TYR A 246 19.01 -10.80 2.96
N VAL A 247 19.37 -9.55 3.23
CA VAL A 247 19.70 -9.09 4.58
C VAL A 247 18.60 -8.14 5.01
N CYS A 248 18.09 -8.33 6.22
CA CYS A 248 17.18 -7.39 6.85
C CYS A 248 17.66 -7.00 8.24
N GLN A 249 17.40 -5.75 8.60
CA GLN A 249 17.48 -5.30 9.97
C GLN A 249 16.06 -5.32 10.54
N ILE A 250 15.86 -6.06 11.63
CA ILE A 250 14.58 -6.11 12.34
C ILE A 250 14.47 -4.88 13.22
N GLY A 251 13.54 -3.99 12.90
CA GLY A 251 13.17 -2.81 13.68
C GLY A 251 12.10 -3.11 14.72
N MET A 252 11.76 -2.12 15.54
CA MET A 252 10.69 -2.24 16.54
C MET A 252 9.31 -2.35 15.90
N GLU A 253 9.17 -1.84 14.68
CA GLU A 253 8.01 -1.94 13.82
C GLU A 253 7.70 -3.35 13.34
N ASP A 254 8.74 -4.15 13.10
CA ASP A 254 8.60 -5.51 12.59
C ASP A 254 8.12 -6.46 13.68
N LEU A 255 8.17 -6.01 14.94
CA LEU A 255 7.75 -6.75 16.13
C LEU A 255 6.28 -6.47 16.50
N LYS A 256 5.52 -5.80 15.65
CA LYS A 256 4.10 -5.46 15.92
C LYS A 256 3.20 -5.88 14.76
N ASN A 257 2.02 -6.39 15.09
CA ASN A 257 0.97 -6.65 14.13
C ASN A 257 0.17 -5.37 13.80
N SER A 258 -0.83 -5.52 12.94
CA SER A 258 -1.67 -4.43 12.43
C SER A 258 -2.45 -3.70 13.52
N GLN A 259 -2.74 -4.37 14.63
CA GLN A 259 -3.44 -3.84 15.79
C GLN A 259 -2.49 -3.31 16.88
N GLY A 260 -1.17 -3.29 16.63
CA GLY A 260 -0.15 -2.88 17.60
C GLY A 260 0.18 -3.94 18.67
N GLY A 261 -0.36 -5.15 18.54
CA GLY A 261 -0.01 -6.30 19.37
C GLY A 261 1.39 -6.81 19.03
N GLN A 262 2.10 -7.27 20.06
CA GLN A 262 3.47 -7.77 19.91
C GLN A 262 3.51 -9.08 19.10
N LEU A 263 4.38 -9.14 18.09
CA LEU A 263 4.76 -10.35 17.38
C LEU A 263 5.95 -11.00 18.09
N ILE A 264 5.79 -12.28 18.43
CA ILE A 264 6.81 -13.06 19.14
C ILE A 264 7.35 -14.23 18.31
N GLU A 265 6.71 -14.53 17.18
CA GLU A 265 7.12 -15.62 16.29
C GLU A 265 7.97 -15.04 15.14
N MET A 266 9.13 -15.65 14.88
CA MET A 266 10.07 -15.18 13.86
C MET A 266 9.42 -15.14 12.47
N GLN A 267 8.51 -16.07 12.19
CA GLN A 267 7.72 -16.13 10.96
C GLN A 267 6.93 -14.84 10.75
N ALA A 268 6.20 -14.43 11.80
CA ALA A 268 5.37 -13.24 11.76
C ALA A 268 6.25 -11.99 11.63
N VAL A 269 7.38 -11.94 12.34
CA VAL A 269 8.33 -10.83 12.28
C VAL A 269 8.96 -10.68 10.89
N LEU A 270 9.41 -11.77 10.26
CA LEU A 270 9.98 -11.70 8.90
C LEU A 270 8.92 -11.34 7.84
N ALA A 271 7.70 -11.86 7.99
CA ALA A 271 6.58 -11.46 7.14
C ALA A 271 6.27 -9.97 7.29
N GLN A 272 6.32 -9.46 8.52
CA GLN A 272 6.12 -8.06 8.83
C GLN A 272 7.21 -7.18 8.21
N ASP A 273 8.48 -7.55 8.39
CA ASP A 273 9.65 -6.89 7.80
C ASP A 273 9.53 -6.82 6.28
N ARG A 274 9.20 -7.93 5.60
CA ARG A 274 9.04 -7.91 4.13
C ARG A 274 7.82 -7.12 3.68
N ALA A 275 6.74 -7.10 4.45
CA ALA A 275 5.59 -6.22 4.18
C ALA A 275 5.99 -4.74 4.31
N ASN A 276 6.74 -4.39 5.36
CA ASN A 276 7.30 -3.07 5.58
C ASN A 276 8.20 -2.63 4.41
N TYR A 277 9.11 -3.50 3.98
CA TYR A 277 10.00 -3.24 2.85
C TYR A 277 9.26 -3.03 1.51
N HIS A 278 8.33 -3.93 1.17
CA HIS A 278 7.73 -3.95 -0.18
C HIS A 278 6.43 -3.21 -0.32
N ARG A 279 5.52 -3.32 0.66
CA ARG A 279 4.20 -2.68 0.62
C ARG A 279 4.28 -1.26 1.16
N PHE A 280 4.96 -1.05 2.29
CA PHE A 280 4.98 0.24 2.99
C PHE A 280 6.22 1.10 2.69
N LYS A 281 7.20 0.56 1.96
CA LYS A 281 8.44 1.24 1.58
C LYS A 281 9.24 1.74 2.79
N LEU A 282 9.05 1.11 3.95
CA LEU A 282 9.84 1.33 5.15
C LEU A 282 11.09 0.45 5.05
N ARG A 283 12.26 1.07 5.14
CA ARG A 283 13.55 0.40 4.97
C ARG A 283 14.50 0.83 6.07
N HIS A 284 15.18 -0.14 6.65
CA HIS A 284 16.29 0.09 7.54
C HIS A 284 17.60 0.24 6.76
N ARG A 285 18.61 0.78 7.45
CA ARG A 285 19.91 1.12 6.85
C ARG A 285 20.60 -0.10 6.23
N GLU A 286 20.49 -1.25 6.89
CA GLU A 286 21.18 -2.47 6.49
C GLU A 286 20.32 -3.40 5.62
N ASP A 287 19.10 -2.98 5.25
CA ASP A 287 18.22 -3.76 4.39
C ASP A 287 18.76 -3.86 2.97
N ARG A 288 18.89 -5.09 2.49
CA ARG A 288 19.22 -5.37 1.09
C ARG A 288 17.97 -5.77 0.30
N PRO A 289 17.90 -5.41 -0.99
CA PRO A 289 16.80 -5.83 -1.84
C PRO A 289 16.82 -7.35 -2.06
N ASP A 290 15.67 -7.98 -1.92
CA ASP A 290 15.45 -9.42 -2.21
C ASP A 290 15.08 -9.69 -3.69
N GLU A 291 15.76 -9.01 -4.63
CA GLU A 291 15.60 -9.17 -6.10
C GLU A 291 14.14 -9.31 -6.57
N GLN A 292 13.25 -8.53 -5.95
CA GLN A 292 11.81 -8.46 -6.25
C GLN A 292 10.94 -9.60 -5.71
N TYR A 293 11.50 -10.65 -5.11
CA TYR A 293 10.75 -11.81 -4.66
C TYR A 293 9.59 -11.41 -3.73
N PHE A 294 9.83 -10.61 -2.70
CA PHE A 294 8.79 -10.25 -1.73
C PHE A 294 7.90 -9.07 -2.14
N LYS A 295 8.01 -8.56 -3.38
CA LYS A 295 7.03 -7.59 -3.92
C LYS A 295 5.62 -8.19 -3.93
N SER A 296 5.53 -9.48 -4.25
CA SER A 296 4.28 -10.23 -4.19
C SER A 296 3.84 -10.41 -2.73
N PRO A 297 2.58 -10.06 -2.37
CA PRO A 297 1.99 -10.46 -1.09
C PRO A 297 2.12 -11.97 -0.81
N ASP A 298 2.03 -12.78 -1.87
CA ASP A 298 2.03 -14.25 -1.78
C ASP A 298 3.35 -14.80 -1.28
N ASN A 299 4.45 -14.18 -1.71
CA ASN A 299 5.79 -14.56 -1.27
C ASN A 299 6.03 -14.17 0.19
N ARG A 300 5.40 -13.11 0.69
CA ARG A 300 5.48 -12.72 2.11
C ARG A 300 4.75 -13.70 3.03
N LEU A 301 3.72 -14.38 2.52
CA LEU A 301 3.04 -15.45 3.24
C LEU A 301 3.92 -16.70 3.41
N LEU A 302 5.01 -16.87 2.63
CA LEU A 302 5.93 -18.01 2.74
C LEU A 302 6.43 -18.24 4.16
N PHE A 303 6.70 -17.19 4.93
CA PHE A 303 7.19 -17.34 6.30
C PHE A 303 6.22 -18.09 7.22
N ALA A 304 4.91 -18.00 6.98
CA ALA A 304 3.91 -18.73 7.76
C ALA A 304 3.79 -20.22 7.37
N ARG A 305 4.42 -20.62 6.26
CA ARG A 305 4.14 -21.89 5.56
C ARG A 305 5.26 -22.90 5.68
N VAL A 306 6.49 -22.42 5.76
CA VAL A 306 7.68 -23.27 5.80
C VAL A 306 8.38 -23.15 7.15
N PRO A 307 9.04 -24.22 7.63
CA PRO A 307 9.81 -24.16 8.85
C PRO A 307 10.92 -23.11 8.74
N ILE A 308 11.05 -22.31 9.79
CA ILE A 308 12.19 -21.41 9.97
C ILE A 308 13.28 -22.14 10.75
N LYS A 309 14.44 -22.31 10.12
CA LYS A 309 15.65 -22.79 10.74
C LYS A 309 16.54 -21.59 11.07
N ALA A 310 16.43 -21.14 12.32
CA ALA A 310 17.25 -20.05 12.84
C ALA A 310 18.44 -20.57 13.64
N THR A 311 19.57 -19.85 13.60
CA THR A 311 20.63 -20.09 14.60
C THR A 311 20.13 -19.70 15.99
N ALA A 312 20.65 -20.35 17.03
CA ALA A 312 20.24 -20.06 18.41
C ALA A 312 20.39 -18.57 18.76
N LYS A 313 21.45 -17.91 18.24
CA LYS A 313 21.64 -16.47 18.43
C LYS A 313 20.59 -15.65 17.69
N ALA A 314 20.30 -15.96 16.42
CA ALA A 314 19.24 -15.28 15.68
C ALA A 314 17.89 -15.39 16.40
N GLN A 315 17.57 -16.59 16.93
CA GLN A 315 16.34 -16.82 17.69
C GLN A 315 16.30 -16.10 19.04
N GLN A 316 17.46 -15.86 19.66
CA GLN A 316 17.53 -15.11 20.91
C GLN A 316 17.37 -13.61 20.70
N ILE A 317 17.87 -13.06 19.58
CA ILE A 317 17.98 -11.61 19.42
C ILE A 317 16.98 -11.00 18.46
N PHE A 318 16.25 -11.77 17.65
CA PHE A 318 15.33 -11.16 16.66
C PHE A 318 14.25 -10.27 17.30
N THR A 319 13.85 -10.55 18.54
CA THR A 319 12.88 -9.73 19.29
C THR A 319 13.50 -8.48 19.93
N SER A 320 14.80 -8.20 19.74
CA SER A 320 15.46 -7.02 20.33
C SER A 320 15.21 -5.72 19.56
N GLY A 321 14.63 -5.78 18.37
CA GLY A 321 14.41 -4.62 17.49
C GLY A 321 15.70 -4.01 16.93
N SER A 322 16.78 -4.80 16.88
CA SER A 322 18.07 -4.38 16.33
C SER A 322 18.85 -5.51 15.65
N ALA A 323 18.22 -6.67 15.44
CA ALA A 323 18.88 -7.82 14.85
C ALA A 323 19.09 -7.60 13.35
N ILE A 324 20.30 -7.87 12.85
CA ILE A 324 20.58 -7.90 11.42
C ILE A 324 20.66 -9.37 11.01
N LEU A 325 19.70 -9.79 10.20
CA LEU A 325 19.50 -11.18 9.80
C LEU A 325 19.89 -11.35 8.34
N HIS A 326 20.65 -12.41 8.07
CA HIS A 326 20.80 -12.96 6.73
C HIS A 326 19.75 -14.05 6.55
N VAL A 327 18.83 -13.84 5.61
CA VAL A 327 17.68 -14.70 5.36
C VAL A 327 17.87 -15.35 4.00
N THR A 328 17.81 -16.68 3.99
CA THR A 328 17.88 -17.49 2.78
C THR A 328 16.59 -18.28 2.66
N VAL A 329 15.84 -18.01 1.59
CA VAL A 329 14.51 -18.54 1.35
C VAL A 329 14.63 -19.68 0.35
N TYR A 330 14.17 -20.86 0.74
CA TYR A 330 14.01 -22.00 -0.16
C TYR A 330 12.51 -22.25 -0.36
N SER A 331 12.17 -23.16 -1.28
CA SER A 331 10.79 -23.59 -1.50
C SER A 331 10.18 -24.29 -0.30
N ASP A 332 10.99 -24.95 0.53
CA ASP A 332 10.56 -25.82 1.62
C ASP A 332 10.95 -25.35 3.03
N ARG A 333 11.78 -24.31 3.15
CA ARG A 333 12.27 -23.77 4.43
C ARG A 333 12.79 -22.36 4.29
N VAL A 334 12.93 -21.67 5.42
CA VAL A 334 13.70 -20.43 5.51
C VAL A 334 14.84 -20.64 6.50
N GLU A 335 16.05 -20.28 6.09
CA GLU A 335 17.22 -20.28 6.95
C GLU A 335 17.53 -18.85 7.39
N VAL A 336 17.75 -18.67 8.69
CA VAL A 336 17.97 -17.37 9.31
C VAL A 336 19.24 -17.43 10.15
N LYS A 337 20.18 -16.56 9.84
CA LYS A 337 21.43 -16.41 10.59
C LYS A 337 21.64 -14.94 10.93
N LEU A 338 22.48 -14.65 11.91
CA LEU A 338 22.95 -13.28 12.07
C LEU A 338 23.87 -12.91 10.92
N SER A 339 23.76 -11.68 10.42
CA SER A 339 24.62 -11.22 9.33
C SER A 339 26.11 -11.15 9.70
N SER A 340 26.45 -11.23 10.99
CA SER A 340 27.82 -11.26 11.51
C SER A 340 28.39 -12.67 11.67
N GLU A 341 27.61 -13.72 11.38
CA GLU A 341 28.03 -15.14 11.45
C GLU A 341 28.49 -15.65 10.09
#